data_AF-A0A2S6PRK3-F1
#
_entry.id   AF-A0A2S6PRK3-F1
#
_cell.length_a   1.000
_cell.length_b   1.000
_cell.length_c   1.000
_cell.angle_alpha   90.00
_cell.angle_beta   90.00
_cell.angle_gamma   90.00
#
_symmetry.space_group_name_H-M   'P 1'
#
loop_
_entity.id
_entity.type
_entity.pdbx_description
1 polymer ?
#
loop_
_entity_poly.entity_id
_entity_poly.type
_entity_poly.pdbx_seq_one_letter_code
_entity_poly.pdbx_strand_id
1 'polypeptide(L)'
;MTNVSTTKVMETDVSLDLGTADPDLDDIAQLDVTVEWFNPVTDAWKPIEGEGAGVLDNHEFATVGALGPGEYADARMRIKVGGKAEAGTGYFFTTGHSYGEDGQCGFDEISQFDFTVLVPGSEPGAVEDSEGKPGTVDGPGTAVPTGTHGGNKPAAQGELSEIPVSGKLAETGSSSAVPATAALGAGAVALGAGAVLVVRRRRAAGSAS
;
A
#
# COMPACT_ATOMS: atom_id res chain seq x y z
N MET A 1 -6.11 2.57 4.53
CA MET A 1 -6.58 3.71 5.36
C MET A 1 -6.98 3.20 6.72
N THR A 2 -6.69 3.96 7.78
CA THR A 2 -7.08 3.63 9.16
C THR A 2 -7.73 4.85 9.82
N ASN A 3 -8.90 4.68 10.45
CA ASN A 3 -9.48 5.74 11.28
C ASN A 3 -8.74 5.83 12.62
N VAL A 4 -7.77 6.73 12.70
CA VAL A 4 -6.99 7.03 13.92
C VAL A 4 -7.68 8.03 14.86
N SER A 5 -8.84 8.57 14.46
CA SER A 5 -9.59 9.52 15.27
C SER A 5 -10.46 8.81 16.33
N THR A 6 -11.01 9.59 17.26
CA THR A 6 -11.98 9.09 18.25
C THR A 6 -13.43 9.16 17.74
N THR A 7 -13.64 9.72 16.56
CA THR A 7 -14.95 9.94 15.95
C THR A 7 -15.15 8.93 14.81
N LYS A 8 -16.40 8.52 14.54
CA LYS A 8 -16.66 7.72 13.34
C LYS A 8 -16.45 8.58 12.09
N VAL A 9 -15.64 8.08 11.17
CA VAL A 9 -15.58 8.55 9.80
C VAL A 9 -16.75 7.91 9.05
N MET A 10 -17.51 8.72 8.31
CA MET A 10 -18.70 8.26 7.60
C MET A 10 -18.38 7.84 6.18
N GLU A 11 -17.39 8.48 5.56
CA GLU A 11 -16.91 8.17 4.23
C GLU A 11 -15.49 8.72 4.06
N THR A 12 -14.75 8.15 3.13
CA THR A 12 -13.49 8.72 2.66
C THR A 12 -13.34 8.52 1.16
N ASP A 13 -13.12 9.61 0.43
CA ASP A 13 -12.70 9.57 -0.96
C ASP A 13 -11.18 9.31 -1.00
N VAL A 14 -10.78 8.27 -1.72
CA VAL A 14 -9.38 7.84 -1.82
C VAL A 14 -8.83 8.21 -3.20
N SER A 15 -7.78 9.02 -3.19
CA SER A 15 -7.09 9.47 -4.40
C SER A 15 -5.71 8.84 -4.51
N LEU A 16 -5.20 8.81 -5.74
CA LEU A 16 -3.84 8.38 -6.04
C LEU A 16 -3.16 9.32 -7.03
N ASP A 17 -1.93 9.68 -6.72
CA ASP A 17 -1.03 10.38 -7.63
C ASP A 17 0.16 9.50 -7.97
N LEU A 18 0.57 9.51 -9.24
CA LEU A 18 1.71 8.76 -9.78
C LEU A 18 2.78 9.74 -10.29
N GLY A 19 4.03 9.52 -9.91
CA GLY A 19 5.13 10.40 -10.29
C GLY A 19 6.49 9.73 -10.33
N THR A 20 7.49 10.51 -10.75
CA THR A 20 8.90 10.15 -10.68
C THR A 20 9.70 11.35 -10.16
N ALA A 21 10.77 11.06 -9.44
CA ALA A 21 11.81 12.02 -9.06
C ALA A 21 13.17 11.59 -9.61
N ASP A 22 13.18 10.66 -10.56
CA ASP A 22 14.39 10.16 -11.20
C ASP A 22 14.98 11.25 -12.10
N PRO A 23 16.21 11.71 -11.86
CA PRO A 23 16.81 12.79 -12.65
C PRO A 23 17.10 12.38 -14.09
N ASP A 24 17.10 11.08 -14.40
CA ASP A 24 17.35 10.55 -15.74
C ASP A 24 16.07 10.43 -16.57
N LEU A 25 14.89 10.71 -15.99
CA LEU A 25 13.60 10.68 -16.67
C LEU A 25 13.00 12.08 -16.82
N ASP A 26 12.72 12.48 -18.07
CA ASP A 26 11.99 13.72 -18.38
C ASP A 26 10.50 13.73 -17.96
N ASP A 27 9.85 12.57 -17.94
CA ASP A 27 8.42 12.38 -17.69
C ASP A 27 8.12 10.98 -17.13
N ILE A 28 7.11 10.86 -16.26
CA ILE A 28 6.65 9.60 -15.67
C ILE A 28 6.17 8.58 -16.71
N ALA A 29 5.65 9.04 -17.86
CA ALA A 29 5.20 8.19 -18.95
C ALA A 29 6.30 7.29 -19.52
N GLN A 30 7.58 7.64 -19.36
CA GLN A 30 8.70 6.80 -19.79
C GLN A 30 8.82 5.50 -19.00
N LEU A 31 8.34 5.46 -17.75
CA LEU A 31 8.28 4.21 -16.99
C LEU A 31 7.24 3.22 -17.55
N ASP A 32 6.31 3.68 -18.41
CA ASP A 32 5.26 2.85 -19.03
C ASP A 32 4.55 1.95 -17.99
N VAL A 33 4.22 2.51 -16.83
CA VAL A 33 3.56 1.78 -15.75
C VAL A 33 2.08 2.10 -15.66
N THR A 34 1.30 1.11 -15.24
CA THR A 34 -0.10 1.28 -14.86
C THR A 34 -0.25 0.90 -13.39
N VAL A 35 -0.81 1.81 -12.59
CA VAL A 35 -1.19 1.49 -11.21
C VAL A 35 -2.61 0.97 -11.24
N GLU A 36 -2.81 -0.24 -10.71
CA GLU A 36 -4.11 -0.91 -10.70
C GLU A 36 -4.52 -1.22 -9.26
N TRP A 37 -5.82 -1.11 -8.98
CA TRP A 37 -6.40 -1.65 -7.75
C TRP A 37 -7.31 -2.82 -8.05
N PHE A 38 -7.42 -3.75 -7.10
CA PHE A 38 -8.30 -4.89 -7.21
C PHE A 38 -9.68 -4.53 -6.68
N ASN A 39 -10.67 -4.51 -7.57
CA ASN A 39 -12.06 -4.30 -7.21
C ASN A 39 -12.70 -5.65 -6.80
N PRO A 40 -13.05 -5.84 -5.51
CA PRO A 40 -13.60 -7.10 -5.03
C PRO A 40 -15.04 -7.35 -5.48
N VAL A 41 -15.78 -6.31 -5.90
CA VAL A 41 -17.16 -6.44 -6.41
C VAL A 41 -17.15 -7.06 -7.80
N THR A 42 -16.21 -6.64 -8.65
CA THR A 42 -16.08 -7.14 -10.03
C THR A 42 -15.07 -8.27 -10.18
N ASP A 43 -14.36 -8.63 -9.11
CA ASP A 43 -13.27 -9.62 -9.10
C ASP A 43 -12.21 -9.33 -10.18
N ALA A 44 -11.85 -8.05 -10.32
CA ALA A 44 -11.02 -7.58 -11.42
C ALA A 44 -10.08 -6.44 -11.00
N TRP A 45 -8.90 -6.42 -11.62
CA TRP A 45 -7.98 -5.29 -11.55
C TRP A 45 -8.49 -4.14 -12.42
N LYS A 46 -8.52 -2.94 -11.87
CA LYS A 46 -8.93 -1.71 -12.54
C LYS A 46 -7.75 -0.73 -12.59
N PRO A 47 -7.42 -0.18 -13.76
CA PRO A 47 -6.44 0.90 -13.87
C PRO A 47 -6.92 2.14 -13.11
N ILE A 48 -6.02 2.76 -12.36
CA ILE A 48 -6.22 4.05 -11.70
C ILE A 48 -5.51 5.14 -12.51
N GLU A 49 -4.23 4.93 -12.76
CA GLU A 49 -3.34 5.82 -13.52
C GLU A 49 -2.55 4.98 -14.54
N GLY A 50 -2.26 5.56 -15.71
CA GLY A 50 -1.54 4.90 -16.80
C GLY A 50 -2.45 4.31 -17.89
N GLU A 51 -2.00 3.24 -18.55
CA GLU A 51 -2.70 2.68 -19.71
C GLU A 51 -4.08 2.11 -19.32
N GLY A 52 -5.13 2.59 -20.00
CA GLY A 52 -6.49 2.12 -19.77
C GLY A 52 -7.20 2.77 -18.57
N ALA A 53 -6.55 3.72 -17.88
CA ALA A 53 -7.20 4.58 -16.91
C ALA A 53 -8.22 5.51 -17.61
N GLY A 54 -9.38 5.67 -16.99
CA GLY A 54 -10.35 6.69 -17.40
C GLY A 54 -9.88 8.08 -17.00
N VAL A 55 -10.43 9.12 -17.64
CA VAL A 55 -10.22 10.49 -17.16
C VAL A 55 -11.08 10.66 -15.91
N LEU A 56 -10.44 10.78 -14.75
CA LEU A 56 -11.08 11.18 -13.50
C LEU A 56 -10.68 12.63 -13.26
N ASP A 57 -11.67 13.51 -13.09
CA ASP A 57 -11.42 14.95 -12.93
C ASP A 57 -10.67 15.28 -11.62
N ASN A 58 -10.48 14.30 -10.72
CA ASN A 58 -10.00 14.49 -9.34
C ASN A 58 -9.08 13.38 -8.78
N HIS A 59 -8.51 12.48 -9.60
CA HIS A 59 -7.62 11.38 -9.17
C HIS A 59 -8.23 10.39 -8.12
N GLU A 60 -9.51 10.50 -7.81
CA GLU A 60 -10.22 9.61 -6.87
C GLU A 60 -10.57 8.27 -7.53
N PHE A 61 -10.09 7.15 -6.97
CA PHE A 61 -10.32 5.84 -7.59
C PHE A 61 -11.34 4.97 -6.86
N ALA A 62 -11.60 5.27 -5.59
CA ALA A 62 -12.53 4.52 -4.76
C ALA A 62 -12.97 5.34 -3.54
N THR A 63 -14.06 4.89 -2.94
CA THR A 63 -14.52 5.40 -1.64
C THR A 63 -14.39 4.32 -0.57
N VAL A 64 -14.19 4.73 0.68
CA VAL A 64 -14.36 3.87 1.86
C VAL A 64 -15.62 4.32 2.57
N GLY A 65 -16.51 3.39 2.90
CA GLY A 65 -17.69 3.68 3.71
C GLY A 65 -17.36 4.00 5.17
N ALA A 66 -18.36 3.89 6.05
CA ALA A 66 -18.19 4.26 7.44
C ALA A 66 -17.11 3.40 8.16
N LEU A 67 -16.15 4.08 8.79
CA LEU A 67 -15.12 3.50 9.65
C LEU A 67 -15.27 4.05 11.08
N GLY A 68 -15.57 3.17 12.03
CA GLY A 68 -15.48 3.49 13.45
C GLY A 68 -14.03 3.71 13.92
N PRO A 69 -13.82 4.25 15.14
CA PRO A 69 -12.48 4.43 15.70
C PRO A 69 -11.67 3.13 15.69
N GLY A 70 -10.45 3.19 15.16
CA GLY A 70 -9.54 2.05 15.03
C GLY A 70 -9.93 1.05 13.93
N GLU A 71 -11.02 1.25 13.18
CA GLU A 71 -11.29 0.45 11.98
C GLU A 71 -10.41 0.91 10.82
N TYR A 72 -10.13 -0.03 9.92
CA TYR A 72 -9.31 0.23 8.73
C TYR A 72 -9.88 -0.48 7.50
N ALA A 73 -9.51 0.02 6.33
CA ALA A 73 -9.83 -0.52 5.03
C ALA A 73 -8.56 -0.58 4.15
N ASP A 74 -8.32 -1.75 3.56
CA ASP A 74 -7.17 -2.03 2.72
C ASP A 74 -7.59 -2.12 1.25
N ALA A 75 -6.91 -1.35 0.41
CA ALA A 75 -6.98 -1.49 -1.03
C ALA A 75 -5.81 -2.37 -1.50
N ARG A 76 -6.11 -3.46 -2.20
CA ARG A 76 -5.07 -4.27 -2.86
C ARG A 76 -4.66 -3.58 -4.15
N MET A 77 -3.38 -3.24 -4.26
CA MET A 77 -2.84 -2.49 -5.39
C MET A 77 -1.68 -3.26 -6.04
N ARG A 78 -1.41 -2.96 -7.31
CA ARG A 78 -0.22 -3.46 -8.00
C ARG A 78 0.24 -2.48 -9.07
N ILE A 79 1.50 -2.64 -9.46
CA ILE A 79 2.08 -1.96 -10.62
C ILE A 79 2.20 -2.99 -11.75
N LYS A 80 1.64 -2.64 -12.91
CA LYS A 80 1.82 -3.38 -14.15
C LYS A 80 2.79 -2.60 -15.03
N VAL A 81 3.92 -3.22 -15.36
CA VAL A 81 4.94 -2.64 -16.24
C VAL A 81 4.61 -2.98 -17.70
N GLY A 82 4.59 -1.96 -18.54
CA GLY A 82 4.35 -2.06 -19.97
C GLY A 82 5.58 -2.50 -20.76
N GLY A 83 5.37 -2.86 -22.03
CA GLY A 83 6.42 -3.42 -22.87
C GLY A 83 7.44 -2.41 -23.38
N LYS A 84 7.20 -1.10 -23.20
CA LYS A 84 8.09 -0.02 -23.62
C LYS A 84 8.74 0.68 -22.44
N ALA A 85 8.60 0.12 -21.24
CA ALA A 85 9.11 0.70 -20.02
C ALA A 85 10.61 0.95 -20.09
N GLU A 86 11.00 2.18 -19.82
CA GLU A 86 12.38 2.55 -19.56
C GLU A 86 12.72 2.24 -18.09
N ALA A 87 13.98 1.90 -17.84
CA ALA A 87 14.43 1.64 -16.49
C ALA A 87 14.53 2.95 -15.71
N GLY A 88 14.14 2.92 -14.45
CA GLY A 88 14.17 4.09 -13.59
C GLY A 88 13.35 3.89 -12.32
N THR A 89 13.26 4.95 -11.53
CA THR A 89 12.52 4.98 -10.27
C THR A 89 11.24 5.80 -10.38
N GLY A 90 10.19 5.33 -9.72
CA GLY A 90 8.93 6.05 -9.62
C GLY A 90 8.35 5.89 -8.22
N TYR A 91 7.30 6.65 -7.97
CA TYR A 91 6.50 6.52 -6.76
C TYR A 91 5.04 6.74 -7.08
N PHE A 92 4.17 6.19 -6.27
CA PHE A 92 2.80 6.67 -6.16
C PHE A 92 2.50 6.96 -4.70
N PHE A 93 1.55 7.85 -4.45
CA PHE A 93 1.05 8.06 -3.11
C PHE A 93 -0.47 8.12 -3.11
N THR A 94 -1.06 7.71 -2.00
CA THR A 94 -2.50 7.79 -1.77
C THR A 94 -2.83 8.80 -0.71
N THR A 95 -3.93 9.51 -0.91
CA THR A 95 -4.54 10.41 0.08
C THR A 95 -5.98 10.01 0.34
N GLY A 96 -6.49 10.37 1.53
CA GLY A 96 -7.87 10.16 1.92
C GLY A 96 -8.50 11.48 2.35
N HIS A 97 -9.62 11.83 1.74
CA HIS A 97 -10.46 12.96 2.13
C HIS A 97 -11.71 12.44 2.83
N SER A 98 -11.83 12.67 4.14
CA SER A 98 -12.89 12.07 4.95
C SER A 98 -13.88 13.10 5.48
N TYR A 99 -15.10 12.65 5.80
CA TYR A 99 -16.02 13.40 6.65
C TYR A 99 -16.48 12.58 7.84
N GLY A 100 -16.47 13.19 9.02
CA GLY A 100 -16.88 12.60 10.29
C GLY A 100 -18.39 12.70 10.54
N GLU A 101 -18.89 11.88 11.47
CA GLU A 101 -20.29 11.95 11.93
C GLU A 101 -20.61 13.27 12.66
N ASP A 102 -19.59 13.98 13.12
CA ASP A 102 -19.65 15.33 13.69
C ASP A 102 -19.75 16.44 12.61
N GLY A 103 -19.75 16.05 11.33
CA GLY A 103 -19.82 16.95 10.19
C GLY A 103 -18.52 17.69 9.89
N GLN A 104 -17.39 17.29 10.48
CA GLN A 104 -16.08 17.86 10.17
C GLN A 104 -15.39 17.08 9.05
N CYS A 105 -14.63 17.78 8.20
CA CYS A 105 -13.77 17.15 7.19
C CYS A 105 -12.41 16.80 7.78
N GLY A 106 -11.86 15.66 7.39
CA GLY A 106 -10.52 15.20 7.72
C GLY A 106 -9.69 14.90 6.47
N PHE A 107 -8.37 14.81 6.67
CA PHE A 107 -7.42 14.41 5.64
C PHE A 107 -6.46 13.41 6.26
N ASP A 108 -6.19 12.32 5.55
CA ASP A 108 -5.24 11.30 5.97
C ASP A 108 -3.79 11.74 5.76
N GLU A 109 -2.87 11.09 6.48
CA GLU A 109 -1.46 11.15 6.14
C GLU A 109 -1.21 10.51 4.78
N ILE A 110 -0.31 11.12 4.00
CA ILE A 110 0.11 10.61 2.70
C ILE A 110 0.80 9.25 2.90
N SER A 111 0.30 8.22 2.24
CA SER A 111 0.97 6.92 2.16
C SER A 111 1.67 6.81 0.81
N GLN A 112 3.00 6.86 0.83
CA GLN A 112 3.84 6.80 -0.37
C GLN A 112 4.43 5.40 -0.56
N PHE A 113 4.51 4.98 -1.81
CA PHE A 113 5.07 3.71 -2.26
C PHE A 113 6.06 3.98 -3.38
N ASP A 114 7.31 3.59 -3.20
CA ASP A 114 8.34 3.72 -4.23
C ASP A 114 8.48 2.41 -5.00
N PHE A 115 8.86 2.51 -6.27
CA PHE A 115 9.14 1.36 -7.11
C PHE A 115 10.31 1.62 -8.05
N THR A 116 10.93 0.55 -8.52
CA THR A 116 11.98 0.61 -9.55
C THR A 116 11.59 -0.28 -10.71
N VAL A 117 11.58 0.29 -11.92
CA VAL A 117 11.54 -0.48 -13.17
C VAL A 117 12.98 -0.83 -13.54
N LEU A 118 13.26 -2.12 -13.62
CA LEU A 118 14.59 -2.60 -14.00
C LEU A 118 14.73 -2.70 -15.51
N VAL A 119 15.98 -2.66 -16.00
CA VAL A 119 16.26 -2.88 -17.42
C VAL A 119 15.71 -4.24 -17.89
N PRO A 120 15.17 -4.35 -19.11
CA PRO A 120 14.67 -5.61 -19.63
C PRO A 120 15.68 -6.76 -19.52
N GLY A 121 15.22 -7.92 -19.06
CA GLY A 121 16.07 -9.09 -18.82
C GLY A 121 16.76 -9.13 -17.46
N SER A 122 16.52 -8.15 -16.59
CA SER A 122 16.93 -8.21 -15.18
C SER A 122 16.08 -9.19 -14.38
N GLU A 123 16.67 -9.77 -13.32
CA GLU A 123 15.93 -10.53 -12.32
C GLU A 123 15.72 -9.66 -11.07
N PRO A 124 14.47 -9.29 -10.72
CA PRO A 124 14.20 -8.44 -9.56
C PRO A 124 14.43 -9.15 -8.21
N GLY A 125 14.75 -10.45 -8.22
CA GLY A 125 14.85 -11.26 -7.01
C GLY A 125 13.49 -11.51 -6.34
N ALA A 126 13.51 -11.90 -5.07
CA ALA A 126 12.30 -11.94 -4.24
C ALA A 126 11.98 -10.52 -3.78
N VAL A 127 10.80 -10.02 -4.15
CA VAL A 127 10.28 -8.70 -3.75
C VAL A 127 9.08 -8.96 -2.85
N GLU A 128 9.15 -8.47 -1.61
CA GLU A 128 8.03 -8.54 -0.66
C GLU A 128 6.97 -7.49 -1.02
N ASP A 129 5.75 -7.69 -0.52
CA ASP A 129 4.70 -6.68 -0.63
C ASP A 129 5.18 -5.36 0.00
N SER A 130 4.92 -4.24 -0.70
CA SER A 130 5.36 -2.93 -0.23
C SER A 130 4.47 -2.42 0.91
N GLU A 131 5.10 -1.89 1.95
CA GLU A 131 4.42 -1.13 3.00
C GLU A 131 4.47 0.37 2.68
N GLY A 132 3.34 1.04 2.83
CA GLY A 132 3.27 2.49 2.65
C GLY A 132 4.09 3.20 3.71
N LYS A 133 4.94 4.13 3.30
CA LYS A 133 5.67 5.03 4.21
C LYS A 133 5.00 6.39 4.27
N PRO A 134 5.14 7.15 5.38
CA PRO A 134 4.73 8.54 5.39
C PRO A 134 5.39 9.31 4.24
N GLY A 135 4.61 10.03 3.45
CA GLY A 135 5.12 10.86 2.37
C GLY A 135 5.94 12.04 2.89
N THR A 136 7.02 12.40 2.20
CA THR A 136 7.78 13.64 2.41
C THR A 136 7.52 14.57 1.23
N VAL A 137 6.84 15.70 1.46
CA VAL A 137 6.66 16.76 0.46
C VAL A 137 7.95 17.58 0.31
N ASP A 138 8.95 17.03 -0.35
CA ASP A 138 10.18 17.74 -0.71
C ASP A 138 10.17 18.12 -2.21
N GLY A 139 9.68 19.32 -2.52
CA GLY A 139 9.71 19.91 -3.87
C GLY A 139 8.80 21.15 -3.98
N PRO A 140 9.06 22.12 -4.87
CA PRO A 140 8.16 23.24 -5.13
C PRO A 140 7.00 22.78 -6.01
N GLY A 141 6.19 21.86 -5.50
CA GLY A 141 4.92 21.43 -6.07
C GLY A 141 3.84 21.74 -5.05
N THR A 142 2.94 22.66 -5.41
CA THR A 142 1.75 23.12 -4.67
C THR A 142 1.52 22.46 -3.31
N ALA A 143 1.94 23.16 -2.25
CA ALA A 143 1.30 23.00 -0.96
C ALA A 143 -0.21 23.14 -1.18
N VAL A 144 -0.95 22.05 -0.99
CA VAL A 144 -2.42 22.10 -0.97
C VAL A 144 -2.77 23.14 0.09
N PRO A 145 -3.46 24.24 -0.28
CA PRO A 145 -3.75 25.29 0.68
C PRO A 145 -4.53 24.70 1.86
N THR A 146 -4.03 24.91 3.07
CA THR A 146 -4.81 24.81 4.30
C THR A 146 -5.86 25.92 4.29
N GLY A 147 -6.90 25.74 3.49
CA GLY A 147 -7.99 26.68 3.33
C GLY A 147 -9.17 26.24 4.17
N THR A 148 -9.42 26.91 5.29
CA THR A 148 -10.68 26.83 6.03
C THR A 148 -11.84 27.18 5.08
N HIS A 149 -12.51 26.16 4.53
CA HIS A 149 -13.73 26.34 3.74
C HIS A 149 -14.88 25.72 4.50
N GLY A 150 -15.77 26.58 5.00
CA GLY A 150 -16.98 26.17 5.69
C GLY A 150 -17.94 25.45 4.75
N GLY A 151 -18.61 24.43 5.31
CA GLY A 151 -19.95 24.00 4.92
C GLY A 151 -20.20 23.77 3.43
N ASN A 152 -19.47 22.85 2.80
CA ASN A 152 -19.92 22.25 1.55
C ASN A 152 -20.59 20.91 1.82
N LYS A 153 -21.89 20.86 1.56
CA LYS A 153 -22.66 19.62 1.40
C LYS A 153 -22.06 18.85 0.21
N PRO A 154 -21.88 17.52 0.28
CA PRO A 154 -21.32 16.76 -0.83
C PRO A 154 -22.15 16.97 -2.10
N ALA A 155 -21.46 17.26 -3.21
CA ALA A 155 -22.03 17.04 -4.53
C ALA A 155 -22.25 15.53 -4.70
N ALA A 156 -23.27 15.14 -5.45
CA ALA A 156 -23.50 13.73 -5.76
C ALA A 156 -22.25 13.19 -6.50
N GLN A 157 -21.45 12.35 -5.81
CA GLN A 157 -20.34 11.64 -6.40
C GLN A 157 -20.88 10.67 -7.47
N GLY A 158 -20.20 10.58 -8.61
CA GLY A 158 -20.45 9.51 -9.59
C GLY A 158 -20.22 8.12 -8.96
N GLU A 159 -20.60 7.04 -9.65
CA GLU A 159 -20.41 5.66 -9.17
C GLU A 159 -18.93 5.26 -9.04
N LEU A 160 -18.22 5.81 -8.05
CA LEU A 160 -16.95 5.26 -7.57
C LEU A 160 -17.22 3.91 -6.90
N SER A 161 -16.25 3.00 -7.03
CA SER A 161 -16.36 1.70 -6.38
C SER A 161 -15.93 1.79 -4.90
N GLU A 162 -16.52 0.96 -4.05
CA GLU A 162 -16.24 0.96 -2.61
C GLU A 162 -15.11 -0.02 -2.23
N ILE A 163 -14.19 0.41 -1.38
CA ILE A 163 -13.21 -0.44 -0.68
C ILE A 163 -13.86 -0.95 0.61
N PRO A 164 -13.93 -2.28 0.83
CA PRO A 164 -14.55 -2.84 2.02
C PRO A 164 -13.73 -2.58 3.28
N VAL A 165 -14.43 -2.38 4.41
CA VAL A 165 -13.80 -2.38 5.74
C VAL A 165 -13.08 -3.71 5.96
N SER A 166 -11.79 -3.62 6.28
CA SER A 166 -10.88 -4.76 6.34
C SER A 166 -10.72 -5.31 7.75
N GLY A 167 -10.86 -4.47 8.77
CA GLY A 167 -10.83 -4.95 10.15
C GLY A 167 -10.86 -3.85 11.20
N LYS A 168 -10.52 -4.24 12.43
CA LYS A 168 -10.30 -3.37 13.58
C LYS A 168 -8.87 -3.57 14.06
N LEU A 169 -8.16 -2.48 14.36
CA LEU A 169 -6.93 -2.55 15.13
C LEU A 169 -7.23 -3.19 16.49
N ALA A 170 -6.27 -3.97 17.00
CA ALA A 170 -6.34 -4.43 18.37
C ALA A 170 -6.39 -3.19 19.29
N GLU A 171 -7.32 -3.14 20.24
CA GLU A 171 -7.25 -2.18 21.34
C GLU A 171 -5.90 -2.37 22.04
N THR A 172 -4.90 -1.55 21.70
CA THR A 172 -3.70 -1.45 22.52
C THR A 172 -4.15 -0.77 23.79
N GLY A 173 -4.53 -1.57 24.79
CA GLY A 173 -5.10 -1.11 26.03
C GLY A 173 -4.17 -0.13 26.73
N SER A 174 -4.40 1.17 26.52
CA SER A 174 -4.06 2.18 27.52
C SER A 174 -5.11 2.10 28.63
N SER A 175 -5.10 0.96 29.32
CA SER A 175 -5.63 0.88 30.68
C SER A 175 -4.43 0.97 31.59
N SER A 176 -4.27 2.11 32.24
CA SER A 176 -3.36 2.29 33.38
C SER A 176 -3.80 1.41 34.55
N ALA A 177 -3.70 0.09 34.40
CA ALA A 177 -3.88 -0.93 35.43
C ALA A 177 -3.38 -2.26 34.84
N VAL A 178 -2.11 -2.56 35.07
CA VAL A 178 -1.43 -3.82 34.72
C VAL A 178 -2.21 -5.02 35.28
N PRO A 179 -2.71 -5.98 34.47
CA PRO A 179 -2.93 -7.33 34.93
C PRO A 179 -1.64 -8.11 34.71
N ALA A 180 -1.11 -8.69 35.78
CA ALA A 180 0.12 -9.48 35.79
C ALA A 180 0.17 -10.49 34.63
N THR A 181 1.29 -10.49 33.91
CA THR A 181 1.64 -11.49 32.92
C THR A 181 1.65 -12.88 33.54
N ALA A 182 0.63 -13.70 33.23
CA ALA A 182 0.71 -15.14 33.44
C ALA A 182 1.42 -15.75 32.23
N ALA A 183 2.71 -16.01 32.39
CA ALA A 183 3.50 -16.79 31.45
C ALA A 183 2.91 -18.20 31.28
N LEU A 184 2.51 -18.54 30.06
CA LEU A 184 2.33 -19.94 29.64
C LEU A 184 3.23 -20.17 28.43
N GLY A 185 4.31 -20.88 28.66
CA GLY A 185 5.22 -21.36 27.63
C GLY A 185 4.84 -22.73 27.07
N ALA A 186 5.63 -23.09 26.05
CA ALA A 186 6.00 -24.42 25.56
C ALA A 186 5.34 -24.97 24.28
N GLY A 187 6.22 -25.26 23.30
CA GLY A 187 6.13 -26.33 22.30
C GLY A 187 6.18 -25.83 20.84
N ALA A 188 6.99 -26.34 19.91
CA ALA A 188 8.15 -27.25 19.90
C ALA A 188 8.89 -27.03 18.55
N VAL A 189 10.23 -27.13 18.53
CA VAL A 189 11.02 -27.08 17.28
C VAL A 189 11.21 -28.50 16.77
N ALA A 190 10.63 -28.84 15.61
CA ALA A 190 10.84 -30.13 14.96
C ALA A 190 11.95 -30.02 13.90
N LEU A 191 13.04 -30.74 14.15
CA LEU A 191 14.15 -30.97 13.22
C LEU A 191 13.69 -31.87 12.06
N GLY A 192 13.67 -31.34 10.84
CA GLY A 192 13.50 -32.11 9.61
C GLY A 192 14.85 -32.51 9.02
N ALA A 193 15.38 -33.67 9.40
CA ALA A 193 16.49 -34.32 8.71
C ALA A 193 15.95 -35.27 7.64
N GLY A 194 16.28 -35.03 6.37
CA GLY A 194 15.79 -35.84 5.25
C GLY A 194 16.77 -35.88 4.07
N ALA A 195 17.65 -36.90 4.11
CA ALA A 195 18.30 -37.60 3.00
C ALA A 195 18.86 -36.81 1.79
N VAL A 196 20.20 -36.79 1.68
CA VAL A 196 20.88 -36.77 0.37
C VAL A 196 21.59 -38.10 0.14
N LEU A 197 21.18 -38.72 -0.96
CA LEU A 197 21.67 -39.96 -1.55
C LEU A 197 23.05 -39.78 -2.21
N VAL A 198 23.91 -40.81 -2.09
CA VAL A 198 24.76 -41.39 -3.17
C VAL A 198 25.98 -40.51 -3.60
N VAL A 199 27.25 -40.96 -3.59
CA VAL A 199 27.93 -41.93 -4.49
C VAL A 199 29.30 -42.41 -3.94
N ARG A 200 29.45 -43.74 -3.99
CA ARG A 200 30.63 -44.62 -4.21
C ARG A 200 32.07 -44.11 -4.54
N ARG A 201 33.03 -44.86 -3.94
CA ARG A 201 34.35 -45.39 -4.45
C ARG A 201 35.52 -44.39 -4.50
N ARG A 202 36.81 -44.66 -4.20
CA ARG A 202 37.64 -45.85 -3.83
C ARG A 202 39.08 -45.32 -3.51
N ARG A 203 39.86 -46.06 -2.69
CA ARG A 203 41.34 -45.96 -2.43
C ARG A 203 41.80 -44.69 -1.69
N ALA A 204 42.78 -44.68 -0.79
CA ALA A 204 43.93 -45.55 -0.50
C ALA A 204 44.19 -45.57 1.03
N ALA A 205 44.57 -46.70 1.61
CA ALA A 205 45.90 -46.97 2.17
C ALA A 205 46.45 -45.86 3.08
N GLY A 206 46.60 -46.18 4.38
CA GLY A 206 46.99 -45.25 5.43
C GLY A 206 48.42 -44.72 5.37
N SER A 207 48.71 -43.79 6.27
CA SER A 207 50.01 -43.50 6.88
C SER A 207 49.89 -42.37 7.91
N ALA A 208 50.85 -42.41 8.84
CA ALA A 208 51.30 -41.39 9.80
C ALA A 208 50.59 -41.33 11.16
N SER A 209 51.30 -41.23 12.29
CA SER A 209 52.70 -41.49 12.68
C SER A 209 52.71 -41.53 14.20
#